data_AF-A0ABD7GVW3-F1
#
_entry.id   AF-A0ABD7GVW3-F1
#
_cell.length_a   1.000
_cell.length_b   1.000
_cell.length_c   1.000
_cell.angle_alpha   90.00
_cell.angle_beta   90.00
_cell.angle_gamma   90.00
#
_symmetry.space_group_name_H-M   'P 1'
#
loop_
_entity.id
_entity.type
_entity.pdbx_description
1 polymer ?
#
loop_
_entity_poly.entity_id
_entity_poly.type
_entity_poly.pdbx_seq_one_letter_code
_entity_poly.pdbx_strand_id
1 'polypeptide(L)'
;MSNIDKQALIAKIKKQTESFDTVVLKEDEANALLDELEAAENRIADQRETLLAARSYVMQCARMGDAHANGVLQAIDRAAGKGETS
;
A
#
# COMPACT_ATOMS: atom_id res chain seq x y z
N MET A 1 6.05 -3.56 -49.23
CA MET A 1 6.61 -3.37 -47.87
C MET A 1 7.60 -2.23 -47.95
N SER A 2 7.36 -1.12 -47.24
CA SER A 2 8.24 0.04 -47.33
C SER A 2 9.56 -0.27 -46.62
N ASN A 3 10.65 -0.27 -47.38
CA ASN A 3 12.00 -0.44 -46.84
C ASN A 3 12.33 0.87 -46.12
N ILE A 4 12.13 0.89 -44.80
CA ILE A 4 12.36 2.10 -44.02
C ILE A 4 13.86 2.43 -44.13
N ASP A 5 14.18 3.66 -44.54
CA ASP A 5 15.56 4.12 -44.56
C ASP A 5 16.16 4.03 -43.14
N LYS A 6 17.41 3.60 -43.02
CA LYS A 6 18.10 3.47 -41.73
C LYS A 6 18.06 4.78 -40.95
N GLN A 7 18.14 5.92 -41.64
CA GLN A 7 18.03 7.24 -41.02
C GLN A 7 16.63 7.50 -40.45
N ALA A 8 15.57 7.07 -41.15
CA ALA A 8 14.20 7.17 -40.68
C ALA A 8 13.92 6.26 -39.46
N LEU A 9 14.56 5.09 -39.41
CA LEU A 9 14.51 4.21 -38.24
C LEU A 9 15.20 4.85 -37.04
N ILE A 10 16.40 5.43 -37.22
CA ILE A 10 17.13 6.14 -36.16
C ILE A 10 16.33 7.32 -35.62
N ALA A 11 15.69 8.11 -36.49
CA ALA A 11 14.86 9.25 -36.06
C ALA A 11 13.64 8.81 -35.25
N LYS A 12 12.99 7.70 -35.64
CA LYS A 12 11.88 7.13 -34.87
C LYS A 12 12.32 6.65 -33.50
N ILE A 13 13.46 5.95 -33.42
CA ILE A 13 14.01 5.45 -32.15
C ILE A 13 14.34 6.63 -31.23
N LYS A 14 15.02 7.67 -31.74
CA LYS A 14 15.35 8.88 -30.95
C LYS A 14 14.10 9.56 -30.37
N LYS A 15 13.07 9.75 -31.21
CA LYS A 15 11.80 10.35 -30.79
C LYS A 15 11.05 9.51 -29.75
N GLN A 16 11.16 8.17 -29.82
CA GLN A 16 10.62 7.27 -28.80
C GLN A 16 11.43 7.33 -27.51
N THR A 17 12.75 7.52 -27.57
CA THR A 17 13.57 7.63 -26.36
C THR A 17 13.39 8.95 -25.62
N GLU A 18 13.06 10.02 -26.33
CA GLU A 18 12.73 11.34 -25.74
C GLU A 18 11.42 11.33 -24.94
N SER A 19 10.55 10.32 -25.12
CA SER A 19 9.32 10.17 -24.31
C SER A 19 9.49 9.30 -23.08
N PHE A 20 10.67 8.73 -22.83
CA PHE A 20 10.93 7.99 -21.59
C PHE A 20 11.25 8.99 -20.48
N ASP A 21 10.19 9.53 -19.87
CA ASP A 21 10.29 10.31 -18.65
C ASP A 21 10.51 9.35 -17.47
N THR A 22 11.74 8.84 -17.36
CA THR A 22 12.14 7.95 -16.26
C THR A 22 12.77 8.77 -15.15
N VAL A 23 12.18 8.73 -13.95
CA VAL A 23 12.82 9.24 -12.75
C VAL A 23 14.01 8.34 -12.43
N VAL A 24 15.22 8.83 -12.69
CA VAL A 24 16.47 8.17 -12.27
C VAL A 24 16.81 8.69 -10.88
N LEU A 25 16.47 7.91 -9.86
CA LEU A 25 16.90 8.18 -8.49
C LEU A 25 18.38 7.89 -8.35
N LYS A 26 19.09 8.74 -7.59
CA LYS A 26 20.44 8.37 -7.14
C LYS A 26 20.35 7.20 -6.17
N GLU A 27 21.42 6.41 -6.07
CA GLU A 27 21.48 5.27 -5.16
C GLU A 27 21.14 5.66 -3.72
N ASP A 28 21.69 6.78 -3.23
CA ASP A 28 21.40 7.29 -1.88
C ASP A 28 19.94 7.71 -1.70
N GLU A 29 19.31 8.29 -2.73
CA GLU A 29 17.90 8.69 -2.71
C GLU A 29 16.98 7.45 -2.71
N ALA A 30 17.34 6.42 -3.48
CA ALA A 30 16.62 5.16 -3.49
C ALA A 30 16.74 4.42 -2.16
N ASN A 31 17.93 4.38 -1.56
CA ASN A 31 18.16 3.75 -0.26
C ASN A 31 17.39 4.45 0.87
N ALA A 32 17.39 5.79 0.90
CA ALA A 32 16.62 6.54 1.89
C ALA A 32 15.11 6.25 1.80
N LEU A 33 14.57 6.14 0.58
CA LEU A 33 13.16 5.78 0.38
C LEU A 33 12.86 4.33 0.81
N LEU A 34 13.78 3.40 0.59
CA LEU A 34 13.65 2.01 1.05
C LEU A 34 13.66 1.93 2.57
N ASP A 35 14.56 2.64 3.24
CA ASP A 35 14.63 2.69 4.70
C ASP A 35 13.34 3.29 5.30
N GLU A 36 12.83 4.36 4.71
CA GLU A 36 11.56 4.98 5.14
C GLU A 36 10.36 4.04 4.93
N LEU A 37 10.36 3.30 3.82
CA LEU A 37 9.33 2.32 3.51
C LEU A 37 9.37 1.16 4.50
N GLU A 38 10.54 0.58 4.77
CA GLU A 38 10.71 -0.49 5.74
C GLU A 38 10.29 -0.03 7.15
N ALA A 39 10.68 1.19 7.55
CA ALA A 39 10.24 1.77 8.82
C ALA A 39 8.71 1.98 8.86
N ALA A 40 8.09 2.37 7.75
CA ALA A 40 6.63 2.47 7.65
C ALA A 40 5.95 1.11 7.77
N GLU A 41 6.47 0.07 7.10
CA GLU A 41 5.95 -1.29 7.18
C GLU A 41 6.05 -1.87 8.59
N ASN A 42 7.18 -1.67 9.27
CA ASN A 42 7.37 -2.07 10.67
C ASN A 42 6.35 -1.38 11.58
N ARG A 43 6.16 -0.06 11.46
CA ARG A 43 5.14 0.67 12.24
C ARG A 43 3.72 0.14 11.97
N ILE A 44 3.40 -0.20 10.73
CA ILE A 44 2.10 -0.78 10.37
C ILE A 44 1.93 -2.17 11.00
N ALA A 45 2.98 -2.99 11.03
CA ALA A 45 2.95 -4.30 11.68
C ALA A 45 2.68 -4.19 13.19
N ASP A 46 3.40 -3.30 13.89
CA ASP A 46 3.21 -3.05 15.32
C ASP A 46 1.79 -2.54 15.63
N GLN A 47 1.28 -1.63 14.81
CA GLN A 47 -0.08 -1.12 14.94
C GLN A 47 -1.12 -2.21 14.71
N ARG A 48 -0.90 -3.12 13.74
CA ARG A 48 -1.79 -4.26 13.49
C ARG A 48 -1.81 -5.22 14.68
N GLU A 49 -0.66 -5.54 15.25
CA GLU A 49 -0.58 -6.39 16.44
C GLU A 49 -1.34 -5.78 17.62
N THR A 50 -1.10 -4.49 17.89
CA THR A 50 -1.79 -3.75 18.96
C THR A 50 -3.31 -3.74 18.75
N LEU A 51 -3.77 -3.49 17.51
CA LEU A 51 -5.19 -3.47 17.19
C LEU A 51 -5.83 -4.86 17.35
N LEU A 52 -5.13 -5.93 16.97
CA LEU A 52 -5.60 -7.31 17.15
C LEU A 52 -5.71 -7.68 18.63
N ALA A 53 -4.73 -7.31 19.45
CA ALA A 53 -4.77 -7.52 20.89
C ALA A 53 -5.94 -6.77 21.54
N ALA A 54 -6.13 -5.49 21.19
CA ALA A 54 -7.25 -4.69 21.65
C ALA A 54 -8.60 -5.29 21.22
N ARG A 55 -8.74 -5.71 19.96
CA ARG A 55 -9.97 -6.36 19.46
C ARG A 55 -10.25 -7.67 20.21
N SER A 56 -9.23 -8.46 20.50
CA SER A 56 -9.36 -9.70 21.27
C SER A 56 -9.88 -9.43 22.69
N TYR A 57 -9.32 -8.42 23.36
CA TYR A 57 -9.78 -7.99 24.68
C TYR A 57 -11.25 -7.56 24.66
N VAL A 58 -11.64 -6.68 23.72
CA VAL A 58 -13.03 -6.24 23.59
C VAL A 58 -13.96 -7.42 23.28
N MET A 59 -13.51 -8.38 22.46
CA MET A 59 -14.26 -9.62 22.21
C MET A 59 -14.50 -10.43 23.48
N GLN A 60 -13.52 -10.50 24.37
CA GLN A 60 -13.68 -11.18 25.65
C GLN A 60 -14.71 -10.46 26.53
N CYS A 61 -14.67 -9.12 26.62
CA CYS A 61 -15.68 -8.34 27.34
C CYS A 61 -17.09 -8.56 26.78
N ALA A 62 -17.24 -8.53 25.46
CA ALA A 62 -18.52 -8.78 24.79
C ALA A 62 -19.07 -10.18 25.11
N ARG A 63 -18.21 -11.20 25.14
CA ARG A 63 -18.59 -12.59 25.52
C ARG A 63 -19.03 -12.72 26.97
N MET A 64 -18.56 -11.85 27.86
CA MET A 64 -18.98 -11.78 29.25
C MET A 64 -20.31 -11.02 29.43
N GLY A 65 -20.93 -10.53 28.34
CA GLY A 65 -22.24 -9.86 28.37
C GLY A 65 -22.16 -8.33 28.35
N ASP A 66 -21.00 -7.74 28.11
CA ASP A 66 -20.88 -6.29 27.95
C ASP A 66 -21.51 -5.82 26.62
N ALA A 67 -22.66 -5.14 26.73
CA ALA A 67 -23.40 -4.61 25.58
C ALA A 67 -22.64 -3.49 24.85
N HIS A 68 -21.84 -2.69 25.56
CA HIS A 68 -21.03 -1.63 24.96
C HIS A 68 -19.88 -2.22 24.15
N ALA A 69 -19.24 -3.27 24.66
CA ALA A 69 -18.17 -3.98 23.94
C ALA A 69 -18.65 -4.56 22.59
N ASN A 70 -19.90 -5.04 22.52
CA ASN A 70 -20.51 -5.48 21.25
C ASN A 70 -20.63 -4.34 20.23
N GLY A 71 -21.05 -3.15 20.65
CA GLY A 71 -21.10 -1.98 19.78
C GLY A 71 -19.72 -1.56 19.26
N VAL A 72 -18.70 -1.65 20.11
CA VAL A 72 -17.30 -1.38 19.74
C VAL A 72 -16.79 -2.38 18.69
N LEU A 73 -17.06 -3.68 18.85
CA LEU A 73 -16.66 -4.69 17.84
C LEU A 73 -17.31 -4.44 16.47
N GLN A 74 -18.59 -4.10 16.45
CA GLN A 74 -19.29 -3.77 15.21
C GLN A 74 -18.71 -2.53 14.53
N ALA A 75 -18.33 -1.50 15.31
CA ALA A 75 -17.67 -0.31 14.78
C ALA A 75 -16.27 -0.63 14.20
N ILE A 76 -15.49 -1.47 14.88
CA ILE A 76 -14.18 -1.95 14.40
C ILE A 76 -14.35 -2.72 13.09
N ASP A 77 -15.31 -3.65 13.01
CA ASP A 77 -15.53 -4.47 11.82
C ASP A 77 -16.06 -3.63 10.64
N ARG A 78 -16.89 -2.60 10.90
CA ARG A 78 -17.31 -1.62 9.88
C ARG A 78 -16.13 -0.79 9.37
N ALA A 79 -15.29 -0.28 10.26
CA ALA A 79 -14.10 0.49 9.88
C ALA A 79 -13.09 -0.35 9.08
N ALA A 80 -13.04 -1.67 9.34
CA ALA A 80 -12.23 -2.62 8.58
C ALA A 80 -12.82 -3.00 7.21
N GLY A 81 -13.94 -2.39 6.77
CA GLY A 81 -14.60 -2.71 5.51
C GLY A 81 -15.30 -4.07 5.48
N LYS A 82 -15.46 -4.74 6.63
CA LYS A 82 -16.13 -6.05 6.73
C LYS A 82 -17.67 -5.94 6.81
N GLY A 83 -18.21 -4.73 6.63
CA GLY A 83 -19.62 -4.42 6.86
C GLY A 83 -20.45 -4.09 5.61
N GLU A 84 -19.92 -4.23 4.40
CA GLU A 84 -20.70 -4.11 3.17
C GLU A 84 -21.10 -5.49 2.67
N THR A 85 -22.17 -6.03 3.24
CA THR A 85 -22.98 -7.06 2.57
C THR A 85 -24.07 -6.33 1.78
N SER A 86 -24.03 -6.53 0.47
CA SER A 86 -25.11 -6.21 -0.47
C SER A 86 -26.45 -6.83 -0.08
#